data_AF-A0A0P0NE46-F1
#
_entry.id   AF-A0A0P0NE46-F1
#
_cell.length_a   1.000
_cell.length_b   1.000
_cell.length_c   1.000
_cell.angle_alpha   90.00
_cell.angle_beta   90.00
_cell.angle_gamma   90.00
#
_symmetry.space_group_name_H-M   'P 1'
#
loop_
_entity.id
_entity.type
_entity.pdbx_description
1 polymer ?
#
loop_
_entity_poly.entity_id
_entity_poly.type
_entity_poly.pdbx_seq_one_letter_code
_entity_poly.pdbx_strand_id
1 'polypeptide(L)'
;MENEFGKLTNGHGIKIKNLMEQEDCLFCKIASREIFSWTIWEDEDHLAFLTPFPNTPGFTVVATKLHLDSDVLQLPQDKLFSLISAGKEVSKILNAKLSTKRTALIAEGMGVNHAHIKLIPLFGIPEGEWKPINSSLAVTFETYPGYISSHDGPRASDDEMNRIFKLLKTSKVK
;
A
#
# COMPACT_ATOMS: atom_id res chain seq x y z
N MET A 1 -11.45 -13.70 37.00
CA MET A 1 -10.76 -12.41 36.80
C MET A 1 -10.99 -12.04 35.36
N GLU A 2 -12.03 -11.24 35.13
CA GLU A 2 -12.39 -10.74 33.81
C GLU A 2 -11.37 -9.65 33.43
N ASN A 3 -10.71 -9.79 32.29
CA ASN A 3 -9.73 -8.83 31.83
C ASN A 3 -10.45 -7.75 31.02
N GLU A 4 -10.50 -6.54 31.58
CA GLU A 4 -11.08 -5.32 31.00
C GLU A 4 -10.26 -4.76 29.82
N PHE A 5 -10.23 -5.46 28.68
CA PHE A 5 -9.73 -4.90 27.41
C PHE A 5 -10.78 -4.93 26.29
N GLY A 6 -12.06 -4.86 26.68
CA GLY A 6 -13.17 -4.69 25.76
C GLY A 6 -13.49 -3.21 25.52
N LYS A 7 -13.42 -2.81 24.24
CA LYS A 7 -14.00 -1.58 23.64
C LYS A 7 -13.12 -0.33 23.67
N LEU A 8 -12.22 -0.24 22.68
CA LEU A 8 -11.85 1.05 22.08
C LEU A 8 -12.37 1.08 20.64
N THR A 9 -13.66 1.39 20.47
CA THR A 9 -14.20 1.81 19.18
C THR A 9 -13.99 3.32 19.05
N ASN A 10 -12.87 3.73 18.46
CA ASN A 10 -12.66 5.15 18.13
C ASN A 10 -13.46 5.52 16.88
N GLY A 11 -14.69 6.03 17.07
CA GLY A 11 -15.38 7.07 16.27
C GLY A 11 -15.60 6.91 14.76
N HIS A 12 -14.95 5.99 14.07
CA HIS A 12 -15.09 5.64 12.66
C HIS A 12 -15.01 4.12 12.64
N GLY A 13 -16.05 3.43 12.18
CA GLY A 13 -16.32 2.00 12.41
C GLY A 13 -15.30 0.98 11.87
N ILE A 14 -14.04 1.10 12.26
CA ILE A 14 -12.91 0.25 11.88
C ILE A 14 -12.83 -0.88 12.90
N LYS A 15 -12.99 -2.11 12.42
CA LYS A 15 -12.88 -3.32 13.24
C LYS A 15 -11.40 -3.65 13.43
N ILE A 16 -10.82 -3.18 14.53
CA ILE A 16 -9.53 -3.69 15.01
C ILE A 16 -9.78 -5.13 15.48
N LYS A 17 -9.07 -6.10 14.90
CA LYS A 17 -9.14 -7.51 15.33
C LYS A 17 -7.78 -7.95 15.85
N ASN A 18 -7.79 -8.80 16.88
CA ASN A 18 -6.55 -9.38 17.38
C ASN A 18 -5.92 -10.29 16.32
N LEU A 19 -4.59 -10.41 16.36
CA LEU A 19 -3.79 -11.30 15.51
C LEU A 19 -4.35 -12.73 15.45
N MET A 20 -4.92 -13.22 16.55
CA MET A 20 -5.48 -14.57 16.71
C MET A 20 -6.95 -14.72 16.27
N GLU A 21 -7.67 -13.64 15.98
CA GLU A 21 -9.12 -13.69 15.68
C GLU A 21 -9.44 -13.87 14.18
N GLN A 22 -8.43 -13.91 13.32
CA GLN A 22 -8.59 -14.07 11.87
C GLN A 22 -7.77 -15.28 11.39
N GLU A 23 -8.25 -16.48 11.70
CA GLU A 23 -7.56 -17.76 11.42
C GLU A 23 -7.17 -17.96 9.95
N ASP A 24 -7.77 -17.22 9.00
CA ASP A 24 -7.50 -17.33 7.57
C ASP A 24 -6.71 -16.15 6.96
N CYS A 25 -6.32 -15.14 7.75
CA CYS A 25 -5.55 -14.02 7.22
C CYS A 25 -4.09 -14.42 6.96
N LEU A 26 -3.70 -14.42 5.68
CA LEU A 26 -2.32 -14.72 5.25
C LEU A 26 -1.29 -13.85 5.99
N PHE A 27 -1.52 -12.54 6.10
CA PHE A 27 -0.55 -11.62 6.71
C PHE A 27 -0.52 -11.73 8.23
N CYS A 28 -1.63 -12.11 8.88
CA CYS A 28 -1.60 -12.47 10.30
C CYS A 28 -0.69 -13.68 10.53
N LYS A 29 -0.80 -14.72 9.70
CA LYS A 29 0.08 -15.90 9.78
C LYS A 29 1.55 -15.59 9.53
N ILE A 30 1.84 -14.61 8.66
CA ILE A 30 3.21 -14.12 8.48
C ILE A 30 3.67 -13.37 9.74
N ALA A 31 2.85 -12.46 10.27
CA ALA A 31 3.16 -11.66 11.45
C ALA A 31 3.36 -12.53 12.71
N SER A 32 2.58 -13.60 12.86
CA SER A 32 2.71 -14.59 13.94
C SER A 32 3.77 -15.66 13.70
N ARG A 33 4.46 -15.61 12.54
CA ARG A 33 5.50 -16.59 12.13
C ARG A 33 4.98 -18.03 11.95
N GLU A 34 3.67 -18.21 11.78
CA GLU A 34 3.07 -19.51 11.45
C GLU A 34 3.41 -19.98 10.04
N ILE A 35 3.60 -19.03 9.11
CA ILE A 35 4.08 -19.33 7.76
C ILE A 35 5.39 -18.60 7.47
N PHE A 36 6.23 -19.27 6.69
CA PHE A 36 7.48 -18.71 6.24
C PHE A 36 7.25 -17.48 5.34
N SER A 37 8.06 -16.45 5.53
CA SER A 37 8.21 -15.36 4.58
C SER A 37 9.68 -14.92 4.56
N TRP A 38 10.11 -14.36 3.42
CA TRP A 38 11.38 -13.65 3.34
C TRP A 38 11.24 -12.25 3.96
N THR A 39 11.06 -12.19 5.28
CA THR A 39 11.03 -10.94 6.05
C THR A 39 12.42 -10.28 5.98
N ILE A 40 12.47 -9.01 5.57
CA ILE A 40 13.71 -8.24 5.42
C ILE A 40 13.86 -7.15 6.47
N TRP A 41 12.78 -6.77 7.14
CA TRP A 41 12.75 -5.72 8.15
C TRP A 41 11.48 -5.84 9.01
N GLU A 42 11.58 -5.46 10.28
CA GLU A 42 10.43 -5.36 11.20
C GLU A 42 10.70 -4.30 12.27
N ASP A 43 9.63 -3.70 12.78
CA ASP A 43 9.63 -2.89 14.00
C ASP A 43 8.56 -3.43 14.98
N GLU A 44 8.15 -2.64 15.97
CA GLU A 44 7.11 -3.04 16.93
C GLU A 44 5.75 -3.31 16.27
N ASP A 45 5.38 -2.51 15.27
CA ASP A 45 4.03 -2.44 14.70
C ASP A 45 3.92 -2.99 13.27
N HIS A 46 5.04 -3.21 12.58
CA HIS A 46 5.10 -3.50 11.15
C HIS A 46 6.13 -4.58 10.83
N LEU A 47 5.96 -5.18 9.66
CA LEU A 47 6.92 -6.08 9.05
C LEU A 47 6.97 -5.85 7.54
N ALA A 48 8.12 -6.10 6.94
CA ALA A 48 8.34 -6.02 5.51
C ALA A 48 8.90 -7.33 4.98
N PHE A 49 8.29 -7.88 3.93
CA PHE A 49 8.67 -9.17 3.35
C PHE A 49 8.54 -9.15 1.82
N LEU A 50 9.36 -9.97 1.16
CA LEU A 50 9.29 -10.12 -0.29
C LEU A 50 8.04 -10.90 -0.68
N THR A 51 7.37 -10.48 -1.75
CA THR A 51 6.34 -11.31 -2.39
C THR A 51 7.00 -12.45 -3.16
N PRO A 52 6.47 -13.70 -3.12
CA PRO A 52 6.92 -14.78 -4.00
C PRO A 52 6.56 -14.54 -5.48
N PHE A 53 5.71 -13.54 -5.78
CA PHE A 53 5.28 -13.18 -7.13
C PHE A 53 5.75 -11.77 -7.51
N PRO A 54 7.06 -11.50 -7.58
CA PRO A 54 7.56 -10.18 -7.87
C PRO A 54 7.38 -9.83 -9.36
N ASN A 55 6.76 -8.69 -9.66
CA ASN A 55 6.83 -8.09 -10.99
C ASN A 55 8.14 -7.31 -11.23
N THR A 56 8.93 -7.08 -10.16
CA THR A 56 10.19 -6.34 -10.17
C THR A 56 11.11 -6.93 -9.09
N PRO A 57 12.43 -7.08 -9.31
CA PRO A 57 13.33 -7.54 -8.27
C PRO A 57 13.24 -6.68 -7.01
N GLY A 58 13.04 -7.34 -5.86
CA GLY A 58 12.87 -6.63 -4.57
C GLY A 58 11.47 -6.10 -4.30
N PHE A 59 10.44 -6.49 -5.07
CA PHE A 59 9.04 -6.20 -4.73
C PHE A 59 8.77 -6.65 -3.29
N THR A 60 8.50 -5.66 -2.44
CA THR A 60 8.31 -5.85 -1.00
C THR A 60 6.90 -5.43 -0.59
N VAL A 61 6.28 -6.20 0.29
CA VAL A 61 5.05 -5.83 1.00
C VAL A 61 5.45 -5.35 2.39
N VAL A 62 4.98 -4.16 2.77
CA VAL A 62 5.07 -3.66 4.15
C VAL A 62 3.67 -3.71 4.73
N ALA A 63 3.48 -4.46 5.81
CA ALA A 63 2.20 -4.69 6.44
C ALA A 63 2.25 -4.33 7.92
N THR A 64 1.09 -3.99 8.49
CA THR A 64 0.94 -3.90 9.94
C THR A 64 1.03 -5.30 10.56
N LYS A 65 1.54 -5.43 11.77
CA LYS A 65 1.45 -6.66 12.56
C LYS A 65 0.01 -6.88 12.98
N LEU A 66 -0.63 -5.85 13.55
CA LEU A 66 -2.06 -5.88 13.86
C LEU A 66 -2.90 -6.04 12.59
N HIS A 67 -3.99 -6.82 12.66
CA HIS A 67 -4.96 -6.91 11.58
C HIS A 67 -5.81 -5.64 11.51
N LEU A 68 -5.58 -4.85 10.47
CA LEU A 68 -6.36 -3.68 10.11
C LEU A 68 -6.92 -3.86 8.69
N ASP A 69 -7.99 -3.15 8.35
CA ASP A 69 -8.59 -3.23 7.01
C ASP A 69 -7.58 -2.80 5.92
N SER A 70 -7.66 -3.45 4.77
CA SER A 70 -6.76 -3.20 3.64
C SER A 70 -6.98 -1.86 2.94
N ASP A 71 -8.14 -1.20 3.12
CA ASP A 71 -8.35 0.17 2.68
C ASP A 71 -7.61 1.14 3.61
N VAL A 72 -6.31 1.27 3.39
CA VAL A 72 -5.40 2.02 4.27
C VAL A 72 -5.75 3.51 4.37
N LEU A 73 -6.47 4.07 3.38
CA LEU A 73 -6.89 5.48 3.38
C LEU A 73 -8.07 5.73 4.33
N GLN A 74 -8.76 4.69 4.78
CA GLN A 74 -9.80 4.77 5.81
C GLN A 74 -9.26 4.56 7.22
N LEU A 75 -7.98 4.21 7.37
CA LEU A 75 -7.39 3.98 8.69
C LEU A 75 -7.31 5.27 9.51
N PRO A 76 -7.23 5.16 10.85
CA PRO A 76 -6.88 6.29 11.69
C PRO A 76 -5.56 6.91 11.23
N GLN A 77 -5.47 8.24 11.31
CA GLN A 77 -4.34 9.00 10.75
C GLN A 77 -2.99 8.52 11.29
N ASP A 78 -2.92 8.19 12.57
CA ASP A 78 -1.70 7.66 13.22
C ASP A 78 -1.26 6.34 12.59
N LYS A 79 -2.20 5.43 12.29
CA LYS A 79 -1.93 4.13 11.67
C LYS A 79 -1.52 4.25 10.20
N LEU A 80 -2.17 5.14 9.44
CA LEU A 80 -1.75 5.43 8.08
C LEU A 80 -0.33 6.01 8.05
N PHE A 81 -0.05 6.98 8.93
CA PHE A 81 1.26 7.65 8.96
C PHE A 81 2.38 6.73 9.43
N SER A 82 2.11 5.85 10.40
CA SER A 82 3.09 4.84 10.83
C SER A 82 3.42 3.87 9.69
N LEU A 83 2.42 3.40 8.94
CA LEU A 83 2.61 2.49 7.81
C LEU A 83 3.42 3.14 6.67
N ILE A 84 3.13 4.40 6.33
CA ILE A 84 3.91 5.15 5.32
C ILE A 84 5.35 5.38 5.80
N SER A 85 5.55 5.64 7.10
CA SER A 85 6.89 5.80 7.69
C SER A 85 7.70 4.50 7.62
N ALA A 86 7.09 3.36 7.94
CA ALA A 86 7.70 2.05 7.75
C ALA A 86 8.08 1.81 6.27
N GLY A 87 7.20 2.15 5.33
CA GLY A 87 7.48 2.10 3.90
C GLY A 87 8.71 2.93 3.49
N LYS A 88 8.85 4.13 4.06
CA LYS A 88 10.02 4.99 3.83
C LYS A 88 11.31 4.34 4.32
N GLU A 89 11.33 3.75 5.51
CA GLU A 89 12.53 3.08 6.04
C GLU A 89 12.93 1.88 5.18
N VAL A 90 11.97 1.04 4.81
CA VAL A 90 12.22 -0.12 3.94
C VAL A 90 12.70 0.31 2.55
N SER A 91 12.18 1.41 2.01
CA SER A 91 12.62 1.94 0.72
C SER A 91 14.11 2.30 0.67
N LYS A 92 14.69 2.76 1.78
CA LYS A 92 16.14 3.05 1.89
C LYS A 92 16.96 1.77 1.79
N ILE A 93 16.50 0.70 2.44
CA ILE A 93 17.14 -0.62 2.39
C ILE A 93 17.14 -1.13 0.95
N LEU A 94 15.98 -1.08 0.28
CA LEU A 94 15.83 -1.51 -1.11
C LEU A 94 16.76 -0.73 -2.04
N ASN A 95 16.75 0.59 -1.96
CA ASN A 95 17.60 1.45 -2.78
C ASN A 95 19.09 1.17 -2.58
N ALA A 96 19.53 1.06 -1.33
CA ALA A 96 20.93 0.79 -1.01
C ALA A 96 21.39 -0.61 -1.46
N LYS A 97 20.55 -1.64 -1.29
CA LYS A 97 20.93 -3.03 -1.57
C LYS A 97 20.76 -3.45 -3.03
N LEU A 98 19.81 -2.83 -3.73
CA LEU A 98 19.51 -3.14 -5.14
C LEU A 98 20.08 -2.12 -6.10
N SER A 99 20.85 -1.14 -5.60
CA SER A 99 21.42 -0.05 -6.39
C SER A 99 20.37 0.70 -7.21
N THR A 100 19.16 0.87 -6.65
CA THR A 100 18.10 1.70 -7.24
C THR A 100 18.10 3.08 -6.60
N LYS A 101 17.74 4.09 -7.38
CA LYS A 101 17.68 5.47 -6.90
C LYS A 101 16.37 5.80 -6.20
N ARG A 102 15.30 5.15 -6.63
CA ARG A 102 13.93 5.44 -6.23
C ARG A 102 13.17 4.13 -6.09
N THR A 103 12.19 4.16 -5.22
CA THR A 103 11.24 3.08 -4.98
C THR A 103 9.85 3.69 -5.04
N ALA A 104 8.96 3.12 -5.85
CA ALA A 104 7.55 3.51 -5.85
C ALA A 104 6.83 2.85 -4.67
N LEU A 105 5.84 3.56 -4.14
CA LEU A 105 4.94 3.07 -3.10
C LEU A 105 3.53 3.00 -3.68
N ILE A 106 2.87 1.86 -3.49
CA ILE A 106 1.49 1.61 -3.92
C ILE A 106 0.64 1.21 -2.71
N ALA A 107 -0.50 1.87 -2.55
CA ALA A 107 -1.55 1.53 -1.60
C ALA A 107 -2.82 1.21 -2.38
N GLU A 108 -3.09 -0.08 -2.60
CA GLU A 108 -4.22 -0.56 -3.40
C GLU A 108 -5.28 -1.27 -2.55
N GLY A 109 -4.86 -2.01 -1.52
CA GLY A 109 -5.76 -2.75 -0.63
C GLY A 109 -6.35 -4.04 -1.21
N MET A 110 -6.10 -4.36 -2.49
CA MET A 110 -6.67 -5.55 -3.13
C MET A 110 -5.73 -6.77 -3.06
N GLY A 111 -6.32 -7.97 -3.03
CA GLY A 111 -5.62 -9.26 -3.01
C GLY A 111 -5.57 -9.92 -1.62
N VAL A 112 -5.21 -9.16 -0.57
CA VAL A 112 -5.25 -9.62 0.82
C VAL A 112 -5.89 -8.54 1.67
N ASN A 113 -7.00 -8.86 2.36
CA ASN A 113 -7.65 -7.92 3.25
C ASN A 113 -6.92 -7.80 4.60
N HIS A 114 -5.80 -7.08 4.58
CA HIS A 114 -5.00 -6.70 5.75
C HIS A 114 -4.20 -5.45 5.39
N ALA A 115 -4.11 -4.44 6.25
CA ALA A 115 -3.42 -3.17 5.94
C ALA A 115 -1.98 -3.37 5.46
N HIS A 116 -1.70 -2.98 4.22
CA HIS A 116 -0.39 -3.10 3.61
C HIS A 116 -0.16 -2.07 2.51
N ILE A 117 1.11 -1.80 2.26
CA ILE A 117 1.60 -1.05 1.10
C ILE A 117 2.64 -1.89 0.37
N LYS A 118 2.78 -1.64 -0.93
CA LYS A 118 3.70 -2.34 -1.82
C LYS A 118 4.83 -1.39 -2.21
N LEU A 119 6.07 -1.86 -2.15
CA LEU A 119 7.27 -1.12 -2.55
C LEU A 119 7.88 -1.77 -3.79
N ILE A 120 8.08 -0.97 -4.83
CA ILE A 120 8.59 -1.42 -6.13
C ILE A 120 9.87 -0.62 -6.45
N PRO A 121 11.07 -1.23 -6.37
CA PRO A 121 12.32 -0.58 -6.74
C PRO A 121 12.34 -0.17 -8.23
N LEU A 122 12.78 1.04 -8.54
CA LEU A 122 12.79 1.56 -9.91
C LEU A 122 14.20 1.45 -10.51
N PHE A 123 14.41 0.40 -11.28
CA PHE A 123 15.66 0.15 -12.01
C PHE A 123 15.78 1.00 -13.28
N GLY A 124 17.01 1.26 -13.71
CA GLY A 124 17.30 1.90 -15.01
C GLY A 124 17.03 3.41 -15.07
N ILE A 125 16.78 4.09 -13.94
CA ILE A 125 16.66 5.56 -13.91
C ILE A 125 18.03 6.18 -14.24
N PRO A 126 18.14 7.02 -15.29
CA PRO A 126 19.40 7.65 -15.68
C PRO A 126 20.06 8.51 -14.58
N GLU A 127 21.37 8.72 -14.71
CA GLU A 127 22.13 9.71 -13.95
C GLU A 127 21.92 11.14 -14.46
N GLY A 128 22.08 12.12 -13.57
CA GLY A 128 22.01 13.54 -13.89
C GLY A 128 20.71 14.24 -13.48
N GLU A 129 20.41 15.34 -14.17
CA GLU A 129 19.24 16.19 -13.91
C GLU A 129 17.93 15.42 -14.12
N TRP A 130 16.91 15.77 -13.33
CA TRP A 130 15.59 15.18 -13.47
C TRP A 130 15.02 15.46 -14.86
N LYS A 131 14.54 14.39 -15.51
CA LYS A 131 13.79 14.44 -16.77
C LYS A 131 12.60 13.49 -16.67
N PRO A 132 11.47 13.82 -17.33
CA PRO A 132 10.33 12.91 -17.38
C PRO A 132 10.70 11.62 -18.12
N ILE A 133 10.24 10.49 -17.60
CA ILE A 133 10.30 9.18 -18.25
C ILE A 133 8.84 8.73 -18.41
N ASN A 134 8.33 8.86 -19.64
CA ASN A 134 6.92 8.59 -19.93
C ASN A 134 6.75 7.22 -20.57
N SER A 135 5.66 6.55 -20.22
CA SER A 135 5.25 5.32 -20.90
C SER A 135 4.77 5.64 -22.32
N SER A 136 5.02 4.74 -23.27
CA SER A 136 4.37 4.78 -24.59
C SER A 136 2.96 4.18 -24.57
N LEU A 137 2.54 3.59 -23.45
CA LEU A 137 1.20 3.05 -23.26
C LEU A 137 0.22 4.21 -23.00
N ALA A 138 -0.82 4.28 -23.82
CA ALA A 138 -1.93 5.22 -23.67
C ALA A 138 -3.24 4.43 -23.57
N VAL A 139 -3.57 3.95 -22.37
CA VAL A 139 -4.76 3.14 -22.11
C VAL A 139 -5.56 3.75 -20.96
N THR A 140 -6.88 3.77 -21.10
CA THR A 140 -7.82 4.15 -20.06
C THR A 140 -8.60 2.91 -19.60
N PHE A 141 -8.79 2.75 -18.30
CA PHE A 141 -9.61 1.69 -17.72
C PHE A 141 -10.92 2.28 -17.19
N GLU A 142 -12.06 1.83 -17.71
CA GLU A 142 -13.39 2.24 -17.21
C GLU A 142 -13.80 1.48 -15.94
N THR A 143 -13.24 0.29 -15.75
CA THR A 143 -13.46 -0.57 -14.57
C THR A 143 -12.11 -0.97 -13.99
N TYR A 144 -12.06 -1.26 -12.69
CA TYR A 144 -10.84 -1.68 -12.02
C TYR A 144 -10.35 -3.02 -12.59
N PRO A 145 -9.16 -3.06 -13.24
CA PRO A 145 -8.72 -4.24 -13.99
C PRO A 145 -8.04 -5.31 -13.13
N GLY A 146 -8.11 -5.19 -11.79
CA GLY A 146 -7.38 -6.05 -10.85
C GLY A 146 -5.95 -5.62 -10.56
N TYR A 147 -5.55 -4.42 -11.02
CA TYR A 147 -4.29 -3.76 -10.70
C TYR A 147 -4.43 -2.24 -10.87
N ILE A 148 -3.46 -1.49 -10.36
CA ILE A 148 -3.31 -0.06 -10.65
C ILE A 148 -2.02 0.20 -11.44
N SER A 149 -2.04 1.26 -12.26
CA SER A 149 -0.88 1.73 -13.00
C SER A 149 -0.76 3.25 -12.90
N SER A 150 0.44 3.77 -13.14
CA SER A 150 0.73 5.21 -13.18
C SER A 150 1.02 5.72 -14.59
N HIS A 151 0.72 4.96 -15.64
CA HIS A 151 0.89 5.43 -17.02
C HIS A 151 -0.27 6.34 -17.40
N ASP A 152 -0.03 7.21 -18.38
CA ASP A 152 -1.07 8.09 -18.92
C ASP A 152 -2.06 7.30 -19.79
N GLY A 153 -3.27 7.83 -19.91
CA GLY A 153 -4.23 7.44 -20.94
C GLY A 153 -4.19 8.42 -22.12
N PRO A 154 -5.01 8.20 -23.17
CA PRO A 154 -5.26 9.22 -24.18
C PRO A 154 -5.82 10.49 -23.56
N ARG A 155 -5.61 11.65 -24.21
CA ARG A 155 -6.18 12.93 -23.75
C ARG A 155 -7.72 12.83 -23.73
N ALA A 156 -8.32 12.98 -22.55
CA ALA A 156 -9.76 13.07 -22.37
C ALA A 156 -10.33 14.34 -23.04
N SER A 157 -11.63 14.34 -23.33
CA SER A 157 -12.30 15.53 -23.89
C SER A 157 -12.48 16.61 -22.83
N ASP A 158 -12.48 17.88 -23.24
CA ASP A 158 -12.66 19.00 -22.30
C ASP A 158 -14.05 18.94 -21.64
N ASP A 159 -15.06 18.48 -22.36
CA ASP A 159 -16.43 18.32 -21.82
C ASP A 159 -16.50 17.26 -20.72
N GLU A 160 -15.85 16.11 -20.94
CA GLU A 160 -15.74 15.05 -19.93
C GLU A 160 -14.98 15.55 -18.70
N MET A 161 -13.83 16.19 -18.90
CA MET A 161 -13.03 16.75 -17.81
C MET A 161 -13.80 17.82 -17.02
N ASN A 162 -14.53 18.70 -17.71
CA ASN A 162 -15.37 19.72 -17.08
C ASN A 162 -16.51 19.09 -16.26
N ARG A 163 -17.11 18.01 -16.75
CA ARG A 163 -18.15 17.26 -16.01
C ARG A 163 -17.59 16.65 -14.73
N ILE A 164 -16.46 15.94 -14.81
CA ILE A 164 -15.81 15.30 -13.64
C ILE A 164 -15.34 16.37 -12.66
N PHE A 165 -14.71 17.44 -13.13
CA PHE A 165 -14.26 18.55 -12.29
C PHE A 165 -15.39 19.17 -11.48
N LYS A 166 -16.54 19.44 -12.12
CA LYS A 166 -17.73 19.98 -11.42
C LYS A 166 -18.23 19.02 -10.35
N LEU A 167 -18.27 17.72 -10.64
CA LEU A 167 -18.69 16.70 -9.68
C LEU A 167 -17.77 16.70 -8.45
N LEU A 168 -16.45 16.63 -8.65
CA LEU A 168 -15.45 16.54 -7.56
C LEU A 168 -15.34 17.82 -6.72
N LYS A 169 -15.64 19.00 -7.29
CA LYS A 169 -15.63 20.27 -6.53
C LYS A 169 -16.87 20.49 -5.66
N THR A 170 -17.92 19.68 -5.77
CA THR A 170 -19.06 19.80 -4.86
C THR A 170 -18.65 19.35 -3.44
N SER A 171 -18.57 20.30 -2.51
CA SER A 171 -17.86 20.18 -1.22
C SER A 171 -18.44 19.21 -0.19
N LYS A 172 -19.42 18.37 -0.54
CA LYS A 172 -20.06 17.46 0.41
C LYS A 172 -19.97 16.02 -0.07
N VAL A 173 -18.94 15.33 0.41
CA VAL A 173 -18.99 13.88 0.55
C VAL A 173 -19.87 13.60 1.77
N LYS A 174 -20.95 12.84 1.59
CA LYS A 174 -21.83 12.40 2.69
C LYS A 174 -21.10 11.41 3.59
#